data_AF-A0A368L975-F1
#
_entry.id   AF-A0A368L975-F1
#
_cell.length_a   1.000
_cell.length_b   1.000
_cell.length_c   1.000
_cell.angle_alpha   90.00
_cell.angle_beta   90.00
_cell.angle_gamma   90.00
#
_symmetry.space_group_name_H-M   'P 1'
#
loop_
_entity.id
_entity.type
_entity.pdbx_description
1 polymer ?
#
loop_
_entity_poly.entity_id
_entity_poly.type
_entity_poly.pdbx_seq_one_letter_code
_entity_poly.pdbx_strand_id
1 'polypeptide(L)'
;MAKQAVFTMKLEEELRDEFMAEAAAAHRPASQIARDLMRDFVQRQREARDYEAYLEAKVHAARASMYSGEGISNDDIEEEFARRRANAA
;
A
#
# COMPACT_ATOMS: atom_id res chain seq x y z
N MET A 1 -18.88 -5.42 -25.96
CA MET A 1 -17.46 -5.01 -26.17
C MET A 1 -17.25 -3.70 -25.44
N ALA A 2 -16.46 -3.67 -24.36
CA ALA A 2 -16.18 -2.42 -23.65
C ALA A 2 -15.41 -1.47 -24.58
N LYS A 3 -15.87 -0.23 -24.72
CA LYS A 3 -15.19 0.80 -25.52
C LYS A 3 -13.81 1.04 -24.93
N GLN A 4 -12.76 0.87 -25.73
CA GLN A 4 -11.41 1.26 -25.33
C GLN A 4 -11.38 2.79 -25.20
N ALA A 5 -11.03 3.28 -24.01
CA ALA A 5 -10.78 4.71 -23.80
C ALA A 5 -9.36 5.04 -24.27
N VAL A 6 -9.22 6.10 -25.07
CA VAL A 6 -7.91 6.62 -25.49
C VAL A 6 -7.45 7.66 -24.49
N PHE A 7 -6.22 7.51 -24.01
CA PHE A 7 -5.59 8.46 -23.11
C PHE A 7 -4.46 9.18 -23.87
N THR A 8 -4.58 10.50 -24.01
CA THR A 8 -3.57 11.35 -24.64
C THR A 8 -2.99 12.28 -23.58
N MET A 9 -1.66 12.29 -23.43
CA MET A 9 -0.95 13.21 -22.54
C MET A 9 0.15 13.95 -23.31
N LYS A 10 0.54 15.11 -22.77
CA LYS A 10 1.74 15.82 -23.22
C LYS A 10 2.91 15.36 -22.36
N LEU A 11 4.04 15.08 -23.02
CA LEU A 11 5.29 14.66 -22.41
C LEU A 11 6.39 15.57 -22.97
N GLU A 12 7.41 15.80 -22.15
CA GLU A 12 8.68 16.36 -22.63
C GLU A 12 9.27 15.41 -23.69
N GLU A 13 9.86 15.97 -24.73
CA GLU A 13 10.38 15.18 -25.85
C GLU A 13 11.48 14.22 -25.40
N GLU A 14 12.39 14.69 -24.55
CA GLU A 14 13.45 13.88 -23.96
C GLU A 14 12.89 12.68 -23.16
N LEU A 15 11.92 12.93 -22.27
CA LEU A 15 11.29 11.88 -21.48
C LEU A 15 10.56 10.85 -22.35
N ARG A 16 9.90 11.30 -23.42
CA ARG A 16 9.25 10.39 -24.39
C ARG A 16 10.29 9.46 -25.02
N ASP A 17 11.41 10.01 -25.46
CA ASP A 17 12.42 9.26 -26.20
C ASP A 17 13.16 8.27 -25.29
N GLU A 18 13.50 8.68 -24.06
CA GLU A 18 14.05 7.78 -23.03
C GLU A 18 13.09 6.64 -22.70
N PHE A 19 11.81 6.96 -22.45
CA PHE A 19 10.81 5.94 -22.13
C PHE A 19 10.63 4.93 -23.26
N MET A 20 10.65 5.39 -24.52
CA MET A 20 10.55 4.53 -25.69
C MET A 20 11.79 3.65 -25.88
N ALA A 21 13.00 4.18 -25.63
CA ALA A 21 14.25 3.44 -25.69
C ALA A 21 14.28 2.31 -24.65
N GLU A 22 13.93 2.62 -23.39
CA GLU A 22 13.88 1.63 -22.31
C GLU A 22 12.78 0.59 -22.52
N ALA A 23 11.60 1.00 -23.03
CA ALA A 23 10.54 0.06 -23.39
C ALA A 23 11.00 -0.93 -24.47
N ALA A 24 11.73 -0.43 -25.49
CA ALA A 24 12.29 -1.26 -26.54
C ALA A 24 13.38 -2.22 -26.02
N ALA A 25 14.28 -1.74 -25.15
CA ALA A 25 15.31 -2.56 -24.50
C ALA A 25 14.68 -3.65 -23.60
N ALA A 26 13.58 -3.34 -22.94
CA ALA A 26 12.80 -4.30 -22.16
C ALA A 26 11.91 -5.22 -23.01
N HIS A 27 11.90 -5.07 -24.33
CA HIS A 27 11.02 -5.78 -25.27
C HIS A 27 9.53 -5.73 -24.89
N ARG A 28 9.09 -4.60 -24.31
CA ARG A 28 7.71 -4.40 -23.85
C ARG A 28 7.09 -3.20 -24.57
N PRO A 29 5.80 -3.28 -24.98
CA PRO A 29 5.12 -2.12 -25.53
C PRO A 29 5.03 -0.99 -24.50
N ALA A 30 5.39 0.23 -24.89
CA ALA A 30 5.32 1.42 -24.04
C ALA A 30 3.90 1.63 -23.45
N SER A 31 2.86 1.35 -24.22
CA SER A 31 1.46 1.42 -23.78
C SER A 31 1.09 0.35 -22.75
N GLN A 32 1.78 -0.79 -22.73
CA GLN A 32 1.62 -1.79 -21.69
C GLN A 32 2.26 -1.30 -20.39
N ILE A 33 3.50 -0.83 -20.46
CA ILE A 33 4.22 -0.27 -19.30
C ILE A 33 3.41 0.89 -18.67
N ALA A 34 2.92 1.82 -19.50
CA ALA A 34 2.11 2.94 -19.01
C ALA A 34 0.84 2.47 -18.30
N ARG A 35 0.14 1.44 -18.81
CA ARG A 35 -1.04 0.88 -18.15
C ARG A 35 -0.71 0.20 -16.83
N ASP A 36 0.42 -0.50 -16.76
CA ASP A 36 0.87 -1.15 -15.53
C ASP A 36 1.20 -0.09 -14.47
N LEU A 37 1.97 0.94 -14.84
CA LEU A 37 2.27 2.08 -13.96
C LEU A 37 1.00 2.79 -13.46
N MET A 38 0.00 2.99 -14.32
CA MET A 38 -1.28 3.57 -13.93
C MET A 38 -2.03 2.69 -12.92
N ARG A 39 -2.05 1.37 -13.11
CA ARG A 39 -2.69 0.43 -12.17
C ARG A 39 -2.00 0.44 -10.82
N ASP A 40 -0.66 0.38 -10.83
CA ASP A 40 0.15 0.45 -9.62
C ASP A 40 -0.08 1.75 -8.87
N PHE A 41 -0.12 2.88 -9.57
CA PHE A 41 -0.42 4.17 -8.97
C PHE A 41 -1.81 4.16 -8.30
N VAL A 42 -2.85 3.71 -9.00
CA VAL A 42 -4.20 3.65 -8.42
C VAL A 42 -4.25 2.74 -7.20
N GLN A 43 -3.57 1.60 -7.24
CA GLN A 43 -3.53 0.65 -6.14
C GLN A 43 -2.85 1.26 -4.90
N ARG A 44 -1.66 1.85 -5.07
CA ARG A 44 -0.94 2.53 -3.97
C ARG A 44 -1.77 3.65 -3.36
N GLN A 45 -2.48 4.43 -4.18
CA GLN A 45 -3.36 5.49 -3.68
C GLN A 45 -4.58 4.98 -2.92
N ARG A 46 -5.08 3.78 -3.24
CA ARG A 46 -6.15 3.15 -2.45
C ARG A 46 -5.60 2.63 -1.13
N GLU A 47 -4.50 1.88 -1.18
CA GLU A 47 -3.85 1.35 0.02
C GLU A 47 -3.46 2.44 1.01
N ALA A 48 -2.94 3.58 0.54
CA ALA A 48 -2.61 4.70 1.40
C ALA A 48 -3.84 5.26 2.15
N ARG A 49 -4.96 5.44 1.43
CA ARG A 49 -6.21 5.93 2.03
C ARG A 49 -6.84 4.92 2.98
N ASP A 50 -6.83 3.65 2.61
CA ASP A 50 -7.35 2.58 3.45
C ASP A 50 -6.50 2.42 4.71
N TYR A 51 -5.18 2.54 4.59
CA TYR A 51 -4.25 2.50 5.72
C TYR A 51 -4.45 3.69 6.66
N GLU A 52 -4.64 4.90 6.12
CA GLU A 52 -4.95 6.09 6.92
C GLU A 52 -6.24 5.90 7.72
N ALA A 53 -7.32 5.45 7.07
CA ALA A 53 -8.60 5.19 7.73
C ALA A 53 -8.48 4.08 8.80
N TYR A 54 -7.74 3.00 8.50
CA TYR A 54 -7.45 1.95 9.46
C TYR A 54 -6.66 2.48 10.67
N LEU A 55 -5.62 3.29 10.44
CA LEU A 55 -4.78 3.84 11.49
C LEU A 55 -5.57 4.77 12.41
N GLU A 56 -6.41 5.64 11.83
CA GLU A 56 -7.29 6.53 12.58
C GLU A 56 -8.24 5.72 13.48
N ALA A 57 -8.93 4.72 12.92
CA ALA A 57 -9.83 3.85 13.67
C ALA A 57 -9.11 3.09 14.79
N LYS A 58 -7.91 2.57 14.52
CA LYS A 58 -7.08 1.86 15.51
C LYS A 58 -6.66 2.77 16.66
N VAL A 59 -6.20 3.99 16.35
CA VAL A 59 -5.78 4.96 17.37
C VAL A 59 -6.98 5.39 18.22
N HIS A 60 -8.13 5.63 17.59
CA HIS A 60 -9.35 5.97 18.31
C HIS A 60 -9.77 4.85 19.27
N ALA A 61 -9.79 3.60 18.81
CA ALA A 61 -10.12 2.44 19.64
C ALA A 61 -9.13 2.26 20.80
N ALA A 62 -7.83 2.38 20.54
CA ALA A 62 -6.79 2.28 21.57
C ALA A 62 -6.92 3.37 22.64
N ARG A 63 -7.20 4.61 22.23
CA ARG A 63 -7.45 5.72 23.17
C ARG A 63 -8.69 5.46 24.02
N ALA A 64 -9.79 5.01 23.41
CA ALA A 64 -11.01 4.68 24.14
C ALA A 64 -10.77 3.58 25.19
N SER A 65 -10.07 2.50 24.83
CA SER A 65 -9.69 1.40 25.73
C SER A 65 -8.80 1.87 26.89
N MET A 66 -7.83 2.75 26.60
CA MET A 66 -6.98 3.35 27.64
C MET A 66 -7.82 4.21 28.61
N TYR A 67 -8.74 5.03 28.08
CA TYR A 67 -9.61 5.87 28.92
C TYR A 67 -10.64 5.06 29.73
N SER A 68 -11.05 3.88 29.25
CA SER A 68 -11.92 2.96 30.01
C SER A 68 -11.16 2.05 30.98
N GLY A 69 -9.82 2.11 30.99
CA GLY A 69 -8.99 1.30 31.89
C GLY A 69 -8.89 -0.18 31.49
N GLU A 70 -9.18 -0.51 30.23
CA GLU A 70 -9.12 -1.88 29.68
C GLU A 70 -7.69 -2.31 29.29
N GLY A 71 -6.68 -1.53 29.66
CA GLY A 71 -5.27 -1.86 29.43
C GLY A 71 -4.78 -3.01 30.31
N ILE A 72 -3.80 -3.77 29.80
CA ILE A 72 -3.10 -4.83 30.53
C ILE A 72 -1.72 -4.29 30.93
N SER A 73 -1.24 -4.65 32.13
CA SER A 73 0.09 -4.23 32.57
C SER A 73 1.18 -4.90 31.72
N ASN A 74 2.34 -4.27 31.66
CA ASN A 74 3.49 -4.84 30.95
C ASN A 74 3.90 -6.19 31.53
N ASP A 75 3.90 -6.31 32.87
CA ASP A 75 4.34 -7.51 33.56
C ASP A 75 3.41 -8.70 33.27
N ASP A 76 2.08 -8.48 33.28
CA ASP A 76 1.10 -9.51 32.95
C ASP A 76 1.23 -9.99 31.49
N ILE A 77 1.53 -9.08 30.56
CA ILE A 77 1.77 -9.42 29.15
C ILE A 77 3.06 -10.21 28.97
N GLU A 78 4.15 -9.82 29.62
CA GLU A 78 5.41 -10.56 29.53
C GLU A 78 5.27 -11.98 30.07
N GLU A 79 4.54 -12.17 31.17
CA GLU A 79 4.28 -13.50 31.73
C GLU A 79 3.44 -14.38 30.77
N GLU A 80 2.36 -13.84 30.20
CA GLU A 80 1.52 -14.55 29.23
C GLU A 80 2.34 -14.96 27.99
N PHE A 81 3.15 -14.06 27.43
CA PHE A 81 3.95 -14.37 26.25
C PHE A 81 5.12 -15.31 26.56
N ALA A 82 5.71 -15.25 27.77
CA ALA A 82 6.69 -16.25 28.22
C ALA A 82 6.06 -17.65 28.25
N ARG A 83 4.84 -17.78 28.79
CA ARG A 83 4.10 -19.04 28.82
C ARG A 83 3.82 -19.58 27.41
N ARG A 84 3.42 -18.72 26.48
CA ARG A 84 3.17 -19.09 25.07
C ARG A 84 4.43 -19.61 24.38
N ARG A 85 5.57 -18.94 24.58
CA ARG A 85 6.85 -19.38 24.02
C ARG A 85 7.30 -20.73 24.57
N ALA A 86 7.12 -20.96 25.87
CA ALA A 86 7.45 -22.25 26.49
C ALA A 86 6.59 -23.39 25.96
N ASN A 87 5.31 -23.14 25.64
CA ASN A 87 4.39 -24.13 25.08
C ASN A 87 4.59 -24.39 23.57
N ALA A 88 5.34 -23.54 22.88
CA ALA A 88 5.64 -23.67 21.45
C ALA A 88 6.97 -24.39 21.19
N ALA A 89 7.77 -24.63 22.24
CA ALA A 89 9.02 -25.39 22.22
C ALA A 89 8.77 -26.87 22.52
#